data_AF-A0A9E3BZC6-F1
#
_entry.id   AF-A0A9E3BZC6-F1
#
_cell.length_a   1.000
_cell.length_b   1.000
_cell.length_c   1.000
_cell.angle_alpha   90.00
_cell.angle_beta   90.00
_cell.angle_gamma   90.00
#
_symmetry.space_group_name_H-M   'P 1'
#
loop_
_entity.id
_entity.type
_entity.pdbx_description
1 polymer ?
#
loop_
_entity_poly.entity_id
_entity_poly.type
_entity_poly.pdbx_seq_one_letter_code
_entity_poly.pdbx_strand_id
1 'polypeptide(L)'
;MRQGLAIAALVLTLGGCATAPPPAAPSACRAPLKAMTQVDLYFGRNIPGGGEVSDAQWRQFLDEVVTPRFPDGLSVLDVYGQWK
;
A
#
# COMPACT_ATOMS: atom_id res chain seq x y z
N MET A 1 5.67 34.38 48.41
CA MET A 1 4.66 33.31 48.22
C MET A 1 4.13 33.23 46.79
N ARG A 2 3.68 34.32 46.15
CA ARG A 2 3.14 34.30 44.77
C ARG A 2 4.14 33.89 43.66
N GLN A 3 5.42 34.24 43.81
CA GLN A 3 6.49 33.94 42.85
C GLN A 3 6.87 32.44 42.81
N GLY A 4 6.77 31.74 43.95
CA GLY A 4 7.07 30.30 44.02
C GLY A 4 5.99 29.44 43.36
N LEU A 5 4.74 29.89 43.38
CA LEU A 5 3.63 29.21 42.69
C LEU A 5 3.78 29.27 41.16
N ALA A 6 4.27 30.39 40.63
CA ALA A 6 4.45 30.58 39.19
C ALA A 6 5.53 29.66 38.61
N ILE A 7 6.62 29.45 39.36
CA ILE A 7 7.72 28.57 38.94
C ILE A 7 7.30 27.09 39.02
N ALA A 8 6.56 26.70 40.07
CA ALA A 8 6.04 25.34 40.19
C ALA A 8 5.04 25.00 39.07
N ALA A 9 4.17 25.95 38.68
CA ALA A 9 3.21 25.77 37.60
C ALA A 9 3.89 25.62 36.21
N LEU A 10 5.03 26.27 36.00
CA LEU A 10 5.78 26.18 34.73
C LEU A 10 6.49 24.83 34.58
N VAL A 11 6.96 24.21 35.67
CA VAL A 11 7.64 22.90 35.59
C VAL A 11 6.66 21.75 35.31
N LEU A 12 5.40 21.88 35.73
CA LEU A 12 4.34 20.87 35.52
C LEU A 12 3.86 20.75 34.07
N THR A 13 4.13 21.73 33.20
CA THR A 13 3.63 21.72 31.81
C THR A 13 4.63 21.12 30.80
N LEU A 14 5.88 20.83 31.17
CA LEU A 14 6.90 20.30 30.26
C LEU A 14 6.96 18.76 30.18
N GLY A 15 6.16 18.03 30.95
CA GLY A 15 6.18 16.55 31.01
C GLY A 15 5.48 15.80 29.87
N GLY A 16 4.96 16.49 28.85
CA GLY A 16 4.01 15.93 27.88
C GLY A 16 4.57 15.06 26.75
N CYS A 17 5.89 15.03 26.52
CA CYS A 17 6.46 14.38 25.32
C CYS A 17 7.08 13.00 25.56
N ALA A 18 7.05 12.47 26.79
CA ALA A 18 7.74 11.20 27.11
C ALA A 18 6.90 9.93 26.85
N THR A 19 5.62 10.06 26.51
CA THR A 19 4.70 8.91 26.34
C THR A 19 4.22 8.71 24.91
N ALA A 20 4.94 9.21 23.91
CA ALA A 20 4.70 8.76 22.54
C ALA A 20 4.97 7.25 22.50
N PRO A 21 3.97 6.39 22.20
CA PRO A 21 4.24 4.98 21.99
C PRO A 21 5.28 4.89 20.87
N PRO A 22 6.26 3.98 20.97
CA PRO A 22 7.21 3.76 19.88
C PRO A 22 6.40 3.57 18.60
N PRO A 23 6.84 4.15 17.46
CA PRO A 23 6.16 3.91 16.20
C PRO A 23 5.99 2.41 16.07
N ALA A 24 4.76 1.95 15.85
CA ALA A 24 4.48 0.53 15.70
C ALA A 24 5.48 0.00 14.67
N ALA A 25 6.39 -0.87 15.11
CA ALA A 25 7.34 -1.48 14.19
C ALA A 25 6.50 -2.07 13.05
N PRO A 26 6.87 -1.84 11.78
CA PRO A 26 6.14 -2.45 10.67
C PRO A 26 6.00 -3.93 11.00
N SER A 27 4.77 -4.43 10.92
CA SER A 27 4.43 -5.80 11.27
C SER A 27 5.35 -6.73 10.49
N ALA A 28 6.43 -7.16 11.13
CA ALA A 28 7.40 -8.05 10.52
C ALA A 28 6.63 -9.32 10.17
N CYS A 29 6.81 -9.81 8.95
CA CYS A 29 6.21 -11.06 8.52
C CYS A 29 6.57 -12.14 9.54
N ARG A 30 5.56 -12.74 10.17
CA ARG A 30 5.80 -13.86 11.09
C ARG A 30 6.36 -15.02 10.30
N ALA A 31 7.41 -15.67 10.81
CA ALA A 31 7.94 -16.87 10.20
C ALA A 31 6.80 -17.90 9.97
N PRO A 32 6.71 -18.53 8.78
CA PRO A 32 7.68 -18.56 7.68
C PRO A 32 7.46 -17.51 6.57
N LEU A 33 6.61 -16.50 6.80
CA LEU A 33 6.23 -15.52 5.79
C LEU A 33 7.38 -14.57 5.44
N LYS A 34 7.43 -14.12 4.19
CA LYS A 34 8.39 -13.14 3.68
C LYS A 34 7.67 -11.85 3.30
N ALA A 35 8.33 -10.70 3.51
CA ALA A 35 7.81 -9.42 3.04
C ALA A 35 7.73 -9.43 1.51
N MET A 36 6.63 -8.91 0.97
CA MET A 36 6.36 -8.82 -0.46
C MET A 36 6.04 -7.37 -0.80
N THR A 37 6.60 -6.89 -1.90
CA THR A 37 6.17 -5.64 -2.54
C THR A 37 5.12 -5.95 -3.57
N GLN A 38 3.95 -5.32 -3.46
CA GLN A 38 2.86 -5.42 -4.43
C GLN A 38 2.71 -4.08 -5.17
N VAL A 39 2.50 -4.15 -6.48
CA VAL A 39 2.18 -3.01 -7.34
C VAL A 39 0.98 -3.40 -8.17
N ASP A 40 -0.12 -2.68 -8.00
CA ASP A 40 -1.35 -2.91 -8.77
C ASP A 40 -1.46 -1.88 -9.88
N LEU A 41 -1.70 -2.35 -11.11
CA LEU A 41 -1.90 -1.52 -12.30
C LEU A 41 -3.29 -1.80 -12.85
N TYR A 42 -4.05 -0.74 -13.07
CA TYR A 42 -5.42 -0.84 -13.58
C TYR A 42 -5.47 -0.34 -15.02
N PHE A 43 -6.01 -1.18 -15.91
CA PHE A 43 -6.13 -0.87 -17.33
C PHE A 43 -7.60 -0.92 -17.75
N GLY A 44 -8.10 0.18 -18.31
CA GLY A 44 -9.39 0.17 -18.99
C GLY A 44 -9.24 -0.52 -20.35
N ARG A 45 -10.27 -1.27 -20.77
CA ARG A 45 -10.29 -1.94 -22.08
C ARG A 45 -10.87 -1.07 -23.21
N ASN A 46 -11.50 0.06 -22.88
CA ASN A 46 -12.11 0.94 -23.89
C ASN A 46 -11.06 1.73 -24.68
N ILE A 47 -11.24 1.81 -26.00
CA ILE A 47 -10.33 2.52 -26.90
C ILE A 47 -10.97 3.86 -27.35
N PRO A 48 -10.25 5.00 -27.29
CA PRO A 48 -10.75 6.27 -27.81
C PRO A 48 -11.11 6.18 -29.29
N GLY A 49 -12.30 6.65 -29.66
CA GLY A 49 -12.82 6.57 -31.03
C GLY A 49 -13.70 5.33 -31.31
N GLY A 50 -13.87 4.45 -30.32
CA GLY A 50 -14.74 3.29 -30.40
C GLY A 50 -13.96 1.97 -30.35
N GLY A 51 -14.64 0.92 -29.88
CA GLY A 51 -14.06 -0.40 -29.71
C GLY A 51 -13.50 -0.67 -28.32
N GLU A 52 -13.10 -1.92 -28.13
CA GLU A 52 -12.58 -2.45 -26.87
C GLU A 52 -11.38 -3.35 -27.19
N VAL A 53 -10.39 -3.37 -26.31
CA VAL A 53 -9.34 -4.37 -26.30
C VAL A 53 -9.99 -5.74 -26.17
N SER A 54 -9.88 -6.57 -27.21
CA SER A 54 -10.41 -7.95 -27.21
C SER A 54 -9.60 -8.87 -26.29
N ASP A 55 -10.17 -10.01 -25.91
CA ASP A 55 -9.46 -11.01 -25.09
C ASP A 55 -8.22 -11.55 -25.79
N ALA A 56 -8.23 -11.61 -27.13
CA ALA A 56 -7.06 -12.03 -27.91
C ALA A 56 -5.92 -11.01 -27.80
N GLN A 57 -6.23 -9.72 -27.93
CA GLN A 57 -5.25 -8.65 -27.77
C GLN A 57 -4.71 -8.58 -26.34
N TRP A 58 -5.58 -8.78 -25.34
CA TRP A 58 -5.17 -8.84 -23.94
C TRP A 58 -4.18 -9.99 -23.69
N ARG A 59 -4.48 -11.20 -24.18
CA ARG A 59 -3.58 -12.36 -24.08
C ARG A 59 -2.23 -12.09 -24.77
N GLN A 60 -2.26 -11.53 -25.97
CA GLN A 60 -1.03 -11.19 -26.70
C GLN A 60 -0.16 -10.19 -25.90
N PHE A 61 -0.77 -9.18 -25.29
CA PHE A 61 -0.04 -8.24 -24.43
C PHE A 61 0.59 -8.93 -23.21
N LEU A 62 -0.13 -9.86 -22.57
CA LEU A 62 0.42 -10.64 -21.46
C LEU A 62 1.63 -11.45 -21.92
N ASP A 63 1.51 -12.15 -23.05
CA ASP A 63 2.57 -13.03 -23.57
C ASP A 63 3.82 -12.26 -23.99
N GLU A 64 3.67 -11.12 -24.66
CA GLU A 64 4.78 -10.37 -25.24
C GLU A 64 5.41 -9.35 -24.26
N VAL A 65 4.62 -8.79 -23.34
CA VAL A 65 5.05 -7.68 -22.49
C VAL A 65 5.14 -8.09 -21.02
N VAL A 66 4.11 -8.72 -20.46
CA VAL A 66 4.06 -8.97 -19.01
C VAL A 66 4.87 -10.20 -18.63
N THR A 67 4.50 -11.38 -19.15
CA THR A 67 5.10 -12.68 -18.80
C THR A 67 6.63 -12.71 -18.87
N PRO A 68 7.31 -12.12 -19.88
CA PRO A 68 8.77 -12.13 -19.95
C PRO A 68 9.48 -11.45 -18.76
N ARG A 69 8.78 -10.58 -18.01
CA ARG A 69 9.31 -9.91 -16.81
C ARG A 69 9.12 -10.73 -15.53
N PHE A 70 8.36 -11.83 -15.59
CA PHE A 70 8.08 -12.73 -14.47
C PHE A 70 8.56 -14.16 -14.81
N PRO A 71 9.88 -14.42 -14.79
CA PRO A 71 10.46 -15.69 -15.23
C PRO A 71 10.05 -16.90 -14.36
N ASP A 72 9.68 -16.66 -13.10
CA ASP A 72 9.17 -17.69 -12.18
C ASP A 72 7.67 -18.01 -12.42
N GLY A 73 7.05 -17.32 -13.37
CA GLY A 73 5.63 -17.45 -13.72
C GLY A 73 4.74 -16.38 -13.09
N LEU A 74 3.50 -16.32 -13.57
CA LEU A 74 2.43 -15.47 -13.04
C LEU A 74 1.08 -16.17 -13.17
N SER A 75 0.10 -15.70 -12.41
CA SER A 75 -1.29 -16.14 -12.51
C SER A 75 -2.16 -15.00 -13.03
N VAL A 76 -3.11 -15.33 -13.91
CA VAL A 76 -4.14 -14.39 -14.36
C VAL A 76 -5.46 -14.79 -13.70
N LEU A 77 -6.12 -13.83 -13.07
CA LEU A 77 -7.41 -14.00 -12.41
C LEU A 77 -8.44 -13.14 -13.16
N ASP A 78 -9.50 -13.77 -13.67
CA ASP A 78 -10.66 -13.04 -14.19
C ASP A 78 -11.66 -12.85 -13.05
N VAL A 79 -11.96 -11.60 -12.72
CA VAL A 79 -12.70 -11.23 -11.49
C VAL A 79 -13.87 -10.31 -11.84
N TYR A 80 -15.08 -10.76 -11.51
CA TYR A 80 -16.29 -9.94 -11.60
C TYR A 80 -16.51 -9.19 -10.29
N GLY A 81 -16.02 -7.95 -10.23
CA GLY A 81 -16.19 -7.07 -9.07
C GLY A 81 -17.53 -6.31 -9.11
N GLN A 82 -18.19 -6.21 -7.96
CA GLN A 82 -19.24 -5.20 -7.71
C GLN A 82 -18.73 -4.22 -6.66
N TRP A 83 -18.44 -2.99 -7.10
CA TRP A 83 -18.06 -1.91 -6.19
C TRP A 83 -19.31 -1.26 -5.57
N LYS A 84 -19.19 -0.80 -4.31
CA LYS A 84 -20.17 0.04 -3.63
C LYS A 84 -19.51 1.33 -3.16
#